data_AF-A0A0C4ENS1-F1
#
_entry.id   AF-A0A0C4ENS1-F1
#
_cell.length_a   1.000
_cell.length_b   1.000
_cell.length_c   1.000
_cell.angle_alpha   90.00
_cell.angle_beta   90.00
_cell.angle_gamma   90.00
#
_symmetry.space_group_name_H-M   'P 1'
#
loop_
_entity.id
_entity.type
_entity.pdbx_description
1 polymer ?
#
loop_
_entity_poly.entity_id
_entity_poly.type
_entity_poly.pdbx_seq_one_letter_code
_entity_poly.pdbx_strand_id
1 'polypeptide(L)'
;MAVYTLQQIFSLTPAVCSCYLLCGIQILLEVLKSLRNARITWPSTLDTIQPFAEAIEKKFPLLKGCFGFVDGLNLPVLVSDNDDVQNAYYNGWTCSHYCSCILVFAIDGTIMYSIPNAPGSWHDLAITGPLYDELLRNTPTGFQILSDTVFPRKSGRLQSRILAPAKRGDCLPLTPQSYARLKLLNKQVVSARQAAEWGMNSLQGSFARLKLPLPASDHWFRADVLQVVCRLHQLRCWMVKLNQTQTVYNSVWDELHVVSREFPKMLFKILKNNVTLAVVLR
;
A
#
# COMPACT_ATOMS: atom_id res chain seq x y z
N MET A 1 29.20 -7.74 12.44
CA MET A 1 28.86 -9.18 12.56
C MET A 1 28.92 -9.77 11.17
N ALA A 2 29.64 -10.87 10.97
CA ALA A 2 29.66 -11.55 9.68
C ALA A 2 28.24 -12.02 9.35
N VAL A 3 27.67 -11.51 8.26
CA VAL A 3 26.33 -11.92 7.78
C VAL A 3 26.54 -13.22 7.03
N TYR A 4 26.33 -14.35 7.71
CA TYR A 4 26.35 -15.66 7.06
C TYR A 4 25.17 -15.75 6.09
N THR A 5 25.42 -16.28 4.89
CA THR A 5 24.36 -16.53 3.90
C THR A 5 23.58 -17.80 4.26
N LEU A 6 22.35 -17.95 3.76
CA LEU A 6 21.55 -19.17 3.97
C LEU A 6 22.30 -20.43 3.50
N GLN A 7 23.05 -20.31 2.41
CA GLN A 7 23.89 -21.37 1.85
C GLN A 7 24.96 -21.81 2.86
N GLN A 8 25.59 -20.87 3.55
CA GLN A 8 26.60 -21.16 4.58
C GLN A 8 25.99 -21.77 5.84
N ILE A 9 24.79 -21.33 6.23
CA ILE A 9 24.11 -21.81 7.44
C ILE A 9 23.64 -23.27 7.26
N PHE A 10 23.07 -23.59 6.09
CA PHE A 10 22.47 -24.90 5.84
C PHE A 10 23.35 -25.85 5.01
N SER A 11 24.59 -25.42 4.69
CA SER A 11 25.52 -26.17 3.83
C SER A 11 24.90 -26.58 2.49
N LEU A 12 24.12 -25.67 1.88
CA LEU A 12 23.41 -25.90 0.62
C LEU A 12 24.08 -25.14 -0.53
N THR A 13 24.03 -25.70 -1.73
CA THR A 13 24.42 -24.94 -2.94
C THR A 13 23.41 -23.82 -3.20
N PRO A 14 23.82 -22.72 -3.90
CA PRO A 14 22.91 -21.64 -4.25
C PRO A 14 21.69 -22.10 -5.06
N ALA A 15 21.88 -23.08 -5.95
CA ALA A 15 20.79 -23.66 -6.75
C ALA A 15 19.75 -24.36 -5.86
N VAL A 16 20.21 -25.24 -4.96
CA VAL A 16 19.32 -25.96 -4.04
C VAL A 16 18.59 -24.98 -3.12
N CYS A 17 19.30 -24.00 -2.55
CA CYS A 17 18.70 -22.94 -1.74
C CYS A 17 17.61 -22.18 -2.51
N SER A 18 17.83 -21.86 -3.78
CA SER A 18 16.85 -21.16 -4.62
C SER A 18 15.60 -22.00 -4.88
N CYS A 19 15.76 -23.29 -5.18
CA CYS A 19 14.62 -24.20 -5.35
C CYS A 19 13.77 -24.31 -4.08
N TYR A 20 14.39 -24.41 -2.90
CA TYR A 20 13.67 -24.43 -1.63
C TYR A 20 12.94 -23.12 -1.35
N LEU A 21 13.54 -21.97 -1.66
CA LEU A 21 12.88 -20.66 -1.50
C LEU A 21 11.68 -20.51 -2.43
N LEU A 22 11.78 -20.95 -3.69
CA LEU A 22 10.67 -20.91 -4.64
C LEU A 22 9.50 -21.79 -4.16
N CYS A 23 9.79 -23.04 -3.81
CA CYS A 23 8.80 -23.96 -3.27
C CYS A 23 8.18 -23.41 -1.96
N GLY A 24 9.01 -22.86 -1.08
CA GLY A 24 8.57 -22.26 0.17
C GLY A 24 7.63 -21.06 -0.02
N ILE A 25 7.89 -20.20 -1.00
CA ILE A 25 7.01 -19.06 -1.33
C ILE A 25 5.63 -19.56 -1.78
N GLN A 26 5.58 -20.60 -2.61
CA GLN A 26 4.32 -21.17 -3.09
C GLN A 26 3.51 -21.81 -1.95
N ILE A 27 4.15 -22.63 -1.12
CA ILE A 27 3.51 -23.24 0.06
C ILE A 27 3.02 -22.16 1.03
N LEU A 28 3.86 -21.16 1.30
CA LEU A 28 3.50 -20.03 2.16
C LEU A 28 2.30 -19.27 1.60
N LEU A 29 2.27 -19.02 0.29
CA LEU A 29 1.15 -18.35 -0.36
C LEU A 29 -0.17 -19.12 -0.16
N GLU A 30 -0.15 -20.44 -0.34
CA GLU A 30 -1.35 -21.27 -0.13
C GLU A 30 -1.81 -21.26 1.33
N VAL A 31 -0.89 -21.34 2.29
CA VAL A 31 -1.22 -21.18 3.71
C VAL A 31 -1.84 -19.80 3.97
N LEU A 32 -1.23 -18.73 3.46
CA LEU A 32 -1.74 -17.36 3.61
C LEU A 32 -3.09 -17.14 2.91
N LYS A 33 -3.42 -17.90 1.86
CA LYS A 33 -4.75 -17.87 1.23
C LYS A 33 -5.82 -18.48 2.13
N SER A 34 -5.48 -19.53 2.88
CA SER A 34 -6.39 -20.20 3.81
C SER A 34 -6.63 -19.42 5.11
N LEU A 35 -5.68 -18.56 5.52
CA LEU A 35 -5.78 -17.81 6.76
C LEU A 35 -6.75 -16.63 6.66
N ARG A 36 -7.77 -16.61 7.54
CA ARG A 36 -8.76 -15.53 7.61
C ARG A 36 -8.14 -14.16 7.83
N ASN A 37 -7.13 -14.08 8.70
CA ASN A 37 -6.47 -12.81 9.08
C ASN A 37 -5.52 -12.28 7.99
N ALA A 38 -5.18 -13.10 7.00
CA ALA A 38 -4.35 -12.72 5.85
C ALA A 38 -5.20 -12.33 4.63
N ARG A 39 -6.53 -12.42 4.73
CA ARG A 39 -7.43 -12.15 3.62
C ARG A 39 -7.48 -10.65 3.33
N ILE A 40 -7.48 -10.32 2.04
CA ILE A 40 -7.74 -8.98 1.51
C ILE A 40 -9.19 -9.01 1.05
N THR A 41 -10.03 -8.18 1.66
CA THR A 41 -11.47 -8.12 1.36
C THR A 41 -11.92 -6.69 1.20
N TRP A 42 -12.70 -6.45 0.16
CA TRP A 42 -13.35 -5.17 -0.06
C TRP A 42 -14.54 -4.99 0.91
N PRO A 43 -14.65 -3.83 1.59
CA PRO A 43 -15.78 -3.56 2.48
C PRO A 43 -17.05 -3.29 1.65
N SER A 44 -17.79 -4.35 1.34
CA SER A 44 -18.96 -4.28 0.44
C SER A 44 -20.28 -4.02 1.16
N THR A 45 -20.28 -4.07 2.51
CA THR A 45 -21.48 -3.88 3.34
C THR A 45 -21.38 -2.60 4.16
N LEU A 46 -22.53 -2.02 4.51
CA LEU A 46 -22.60 -0.81 5.33
C LEU A 46 -21.87 -1.00 6.67
N ASP A 47 -22.13 -2.11 7.35
CA ASP A 47 -21.51 -2.42 8.66
C ASP A 47 -19.97 -2.47 8.60
N THR A 48 -19.41 -2.91 7.47
CA THR A 48 -17.95 -2.98 7.29
C THR A 48 -17.31 -1.66 6.88
N ILE A 49 -18.01 -0.82 6.10
CA ILE A 49 -17.43 0.40 5.51
C ILE A 49 -17.65 1.63 6.39
N GLN A 50 -18.76 1.64 7.15
CA GLN A 50 -19.18 2.76 7.98
C GLN A 50 -18.17 3.11 9.09
N PRO A 51 -17.58 2.15 9.84
CA PRO A 51 -16.57 2.47 10.86
C PRO A 51 -15.35 3.19 10.27
N PHE A 52 -14.94 2.83 9.05
CA PHE A 52 -13.83 3.49 8.38
C PHE A 52 -14.19 4.90 7.94
N ALA A 53 -15.40 5.10 7.40
CA ALA A 53 -15.87 6.41 6.98
C ALA A 53 -16.06 7.38 8.14
N GLU A 54 -16.67 6.93 9.23
CA GLU A 54 -16.90 7.75 10.43
C GLU A 54 -15.58 8.21 11.06
N ALA A 55 -14.56 7.36 11.08
CA ALA A 55 -13.26 7.72 11.63
C ALA A 55 -12.51 8.74 10.76
N ILE A 56 -12.65 8.67 9.42
CA ILE A 56 -12.11 9.70 8.52
C ILE A 56 -12.87 11.01 8.72
N GLU A 57 -14.20 10.97 8.76
CA GLU A 57 -15.05 12.16 8.93
C GLU A 57 -14.84 12.84 10.29
N LYS A 58 -14.65 12.07 11.36
CA LYS A 58 -14.35 12.59 12.71
C LYS A 58 -13.06 13.41 12.73
N LYS A 59 -12.06 13.03 11.92
CA LYS A 59 -10.80 13.77 11.81
C LYS A 59 -10.84 14.87 10.76
N PHE A 60 -11.56 14.65 9.66
CA PHE A 60 -11.66 15.54 8.52
C PHE A 60 -13.14 15.75 8.16
N PRO A 61 -13.82 16.73 8.79
CA PRO A 61 -15.27 16.91 8.65
C PRO A 61 -15.79 17.21 7.24
N LEU A 62 -14.91 17.57 6.30
CA LEU A 62 -15.31 17.80 4.90
C LEU A 62 -15.25 16.52 4.06
N LEU A 63 -14.62 15.45 4.54
CA LEU A 63 -14.42 14.18 3.81
C LEU A 63 -15.55 13.19 4.12
N LYS A 64 -16.77 13.53 3.71
CA LYS A 64 -17.96 12.72 3.97
C LYS A 64 -17.94 11.41 3.18
N GLY A 65 -18.22 10.30 3.87
CA GLY A 65 -18.31 8.98 3.25
C GLY A 65 -16.98 8.44 2.70
N CYS A 66 -15.84 9.03 3.04
CA CYS A 66 -14.52 8.56 2.58
C CYS A 66 -14.06 7.38 3.44
N PHE A 67 -13.82 6.19 2.87
CA PHE A 67 -13.54 4.98 3.66
C PHE A 67 -12.11 4.43 3.54
N GLY A 68 -11.33 4.90 2.56
CA GLY A 68 -10.00 4.37 2.31
C GLY A 68 -9.17 5.23 1.37
N PHE A 69 -7.95 4.80 1.13
CA PHE A 69 -6.95 5.53 0.35
C PHE A 69 -6.36 4.62 -0.73
N VAL A 70 -6.32 5.10 -1.97
CA VAL A 70 -5.67 4.41 -3.09
C VAL A 70 -4.33 5.05 -3.36
N ASP A 71 -3.31 4.21 -3.56
CA ASP A 71 -2.02 4.64 -4.02
C ASP A 71 -1.37 3.63 -4.99
N GLY A 72 -0.54 4.17 -5.88
CA GLY A 72 0.23 3.40 -6.86
C GLY A 72 1.64 3.12 -6.34
N LEU A 73 2.18 1.96 -6.71
CA LEU A 73 3.52 1.54 -6.35
C LEU A 73 4.24 0.99 -7.58
N ASN A 74 5.34 1.62 -7.97
CA ASN A 74 6.25 1.10 -8.99
C ASN A 74 7.42 0.39 -8.32
N LEU A 75 7.55 -0.91 -8.60
CA LEU A 75 8.63 -1.75 -8.10
C LEU A 75 9.67 -1.97 -9.19
N PRO A 76 10.97 -1.87 -8.87
CA PRO A 76 12.02 -2.04 -9.86
C PRO A 76 12.03 -3.47 -10.40
N VAL A 77 12.25 -3.61 -11.71
CA VAL A 77 12.37 -4.89 -12.41
C VAL A 77 13.72 -4.93 -13.12
N LEU A 78 14.33 -6.12 -13.20
CA LEU A 78 15.52 -6.36 -14.00
C LEU A 78 15.25 -6.13 -15.49
N VAL A 79 16.30 -5.83 -16.25
CA VAL A 79 16.20 -5.78 -17.71
C VAL A 79 16.08 -7.21 -18.24
N SER A 80 15.23 -7.40 -19.25
CA SER A 80 15.04 -8.68 -19.94
C SER A 80 15.77 -8.63 -21.28
N ASP A 81 16.37 -9.75 -21.68
CA ASP A 81 16.96 -9.92 -23.02
C ASP A 81 15.89 -10.14 -24.12
N ASN A 82 14.63 -10.34 -23.71
CA ASN A 82 13.49 -10.40 -24.61
C ASN A 82 12.87 -9.00 -24.77
N ASP A 83 12.86 -8.50 -26.00
CA ASP A 83 12.37 -7.16 -26.36
C ASP A 83 10.90 -6.93 -25.99
N ASP A 84 10.02 -7.92 -26.17
CA ASP A 84 8.59 -7.78 -25.83
C ASP A 84 8.40 -7.62 -24.32
N VAL A 85 9.12 -8.44 -23.53
CA VAL A 85 9.11 -8.36 -22.07
C VAL A 85 9.73 -7.03 -21.62
N GLN A 86 10.83 -6.61 -22.25
CA GLN A 86 11.45 -5.33 -21.96
C GLN A 86 10.49 -4.17 -22.21
N ASN A 87 9.85 -4.13 -23.39
CA ASN A 87 8.87 -3.12 -23.76
C ASN A 87 7.66 -3.11 -22.82
N ALA A 88 7.22 -4.28 -22.34
CA ALA A 88 6.10 -4.37 -21.41
C ALA A 88 6.39 -3.72 -20.04
N TYR A 89 7.63 -3.78 -19.55
CA TYR A 89 7.99 -3.22 -18.23
C TYR A 89 8.76 -1.89 -18.31
N TYR A 90 9.17 -1.46 -19.50
CA TYR A 90 9.85 -0.19 -19.70
C TYR A 90 8.88 0.99 -19.54
N ASN A 91 9.27 1.95 -18.70
CA ASN A 91 8.56 3.20 -18.50
C ASN A 91 9.38 4.34 -19.12
N GLY A 92 8.87 4.88 -20.24
CA GLY A 92 9.53 5.93 -21.01
C GLY A 92 9.61 7.30 -20.32
N TRP A 93 8.85 7.55 -19.26
CA TRP A 93 8.95 8.79 -18.47
C TRP A 93 10.17 8.75 -17.54
N THR A 94 10.38 7.62 -16.88
CA THR A 94 11.46 7.41 -15.92
C THR A 94 12.74 6.83 -16.55
N CYS A 95 12.68 6.46 -17.83
CA CYS A 95 13.74 5.75 -18.54
C CYS A 95 14.25 4.50 -17.80
N SER A 96 13.34 3.72 -17.20
CA SER A 96 13.67 2.56 -16.36
C SER A 96 12.55 1.52 -16.35
N HIS A 97 12.79 0.34 -15.79
CA HIS A 97 11.90 -0.82 -15.85
C HIS A 97 11.18 -1.03 -14.51
N TYR A 98 9.85 -1.07 -14.57
CA TYR A 98 9.02 -1.21 -13.39
C TYR A 98 7.90 -2.22 -13.59
N CYS A 99 7.44 -2.72 -12.45
CA CYS A 99 6.18 -3.41 -12.33
C CYS A 99 5.29 -2.58 -11.40
N SER A 100 4.10 -2.26 -11.87
CA SER A 100 3.17 -1.38 -11.18
C SER A 100 2.20 -2.18 -10.33
N CYS A 101 1.91 -1.68 -9.14
CA CYS A 101 0.94 -2.23 -8.22
C CYS A 101 -0.01 -1.12 -7.78
N ILE A 102 -1.30 -1.42 -7.64
CA ILE A 102 -2.26 -0.50 -7.02
C ILE A 102 -2.70 -1.11 -5.71
N LEU A 103 -2.60 -0.34 -4.63
CA LEU A 103 -2.96 -0.77 -3.30
C LEU A 103 -4.02 0.17 -2.72
N VAL A 104 -5.03 -0.42 -2.11
CA VAL A 104 -6.04 0.30 -1.34
C VAL A 104 -5.84 0.03 0.12
N PHE A 105 -5.55 1.07 0.89
CA PHE A 105 -5.36 1.01 2.32
C PHE A 105 -6.58 1.52 3.08
N ALA A 106 -6.87 0.84 4.18
CA ALA A 106 -7.78 1.29 5.21
C ALA A 106 -7.09 2.23 6.21
N ILE A 107 -7.87 2.86 7.09
CA ILE A 107 -7.32 3.68 8.19
C ILE A 107 -6.59 2.87 9.26
N ASP A 108 -6.88 1.58 9.39
CA ASP A 108 -6.11 0.67 10.25
C ASP A 108 -4.85 0.16 9.53
N GLY A 109 -4.60 0.68 8.32
CA GLY A 109 -3.55 0.38 7.35
C GLY A 109 -3.48 -1.06 6.87
N THR A 110 -4.57 -1.81 7.02
CA THR A 110 -4.82 -3.04 6.25
C THR A 110 -5.04 -2.70 4.78
N ILE A 111 -4.80 -3.68 3.91
CA ILE A 111 -5.04 -3.64 2.48
C ILE A 111 -6.46 -4.17 2.24
N MET A 112 -7.34 -3.34 1.66
CA MET A 112 -8.70 -3.70 1.28
C MET A 112 -8.78 -4.29 -0.14
N TYR A 113 -7.86 -3.86 -1.01
CA TYR A 113 -7.77 -4.31 -2.40
C TYR A 113 -6.34 -4.14 -2.92
N SER A 114 -5.94 -5.04 -3.81
CA SER A 114 -4.66 -4.94 -4.49
C SER A 114 -4.75 -5.42 -5.93
N ILE A 115 -4.11 -4.68 -6.83
CA ILE A 115 -3.80 -5.11 -8.19
C ILE A 115 -2.28 -5.25 -8.25
N PRO A 116 -1.74 -6.43 -7.95
CA PRO A 116 -0.31 -6.67 -8.05
C PRO A 116 0.11 -6.94 -9.49
N ASN A 117 1.39 -6.75 -9.75
CA ASN A 117 2.09 -7.28 -10.93
C ASN A 117 1.67 -6.73 -12.30
N ALA A 118 1.19 -5.48 -12.39
CA ALA A 118 0.84 -4.87 -13.66
C ALA A 118 2.08 -4.47 -14.48
N PRO A 119 2.04 -4.51 -15.83
CA PRO A 119 3.14 -4.06 -16.67
C PRO A 119 3.46 -2.57 -16.45
N GLY A 120 4.74 -2.21 -16.33
CA GLY A 120 5.17 -0.83 -16.07
C GLY A 120 4.99 0.14 -17.25
N SER A 121 4.79 -0.39 -18.46
CA SER A 121 4.41 0.39 -19.65
C SER A 121 2.95 0.83 -19.63
N TRP A 122 2.09 0.19 -18.81
CA TRP A 122 0.68 0.52 -18.77
C TRP A 122 0.47 1.85 -18.05
N HIS A 123 -0.31 2.73 -18.67
CA HIS A 123 -0.78 3.93 -17.99
C HIS A 123 -1.72 3.58 -16.83
N ASP A 124 -1.72 4.41 -15.79
CA ASP A 124 -2.51 4.17 -14.56
C ASP A 124 -4.00 3.87 -14.82
N LEU A 125 -4.59 4.47 -15.86
CA LEU A 125 -5.98 4.20 -16.30
C LEU A 125 -6.22 2.73 -16.69
N ALA A 126 -5.24 2.08 -17.34
CA ALA A 126 -5.37 0.70 -17.79
C ALA A 126 -5.26 -0.27 -16.60
N ILE A 127 -4.40 0.07 -15.63
CA ILE A 127 -4.21 -0.73 -14.42
C ILE A 127 -5.40 -0.57 -13.46
N THR A 128 -6.04 0.61 -13.40
CA THR A 128 -7.15 0.90 -12.48
C THR A 128 -8.51 0.33 -12.91
N GLY A 129 -8.64 -0.25 -14.10
CA GLY A 129 -9.91 -0.79 -14.61
C GLY A 129 -10.65 -1.71 -13.61
N PRO A 130 -10.00 -2.76 -13.09
CA PRO A 130 -10.60 -3.66 -12.10
C PRO A 130 -11.01 -2.96 -10.81
N LEU A 131 -10.22 -1.98 -10.34
CA LEU A 131 -10.55 -1.18 -9.16
C LEU A 131 -11.80 -0.33 -9.39
N TYR A 132 -11.98 0.22 -10.60
CA TYR A 132 -13.18 0.98 -10.94
C TYR A 132 -14.44 0.12 -10.98
N ASP A 133 -14.34 -1.11 -11.50
CA ASP A 133 -15.43 -2.07 -11.42
C ASP A 133 -15.81 -2.38 -9.96
N GLU A 134 -14.81 -2.61 -9.11
CA GLU A 134 -15.02 -2.86 -7.67
C GLU A 134 -15.72 -1.68 -6.97
N LEU A 135 -15.26 -0.45 -7.24
CA LEU A 135 -15.84 0.79 -6.71
C LEU A 135 -17.28 1.04 -7.19
N LEU A 136 -17.62 0.62 -8.40
CA LEU A 136 -18.93 0.88 -9.00
C LEU A 136 -19.96 -0.19 -8.63
N ARG A 137 -19.54 -1.45 -8.49
CA ARG A 137 -20.44 -2.60 -8.28
C ARG A 137 -20.56 -2.98 -6.81
N ASN A 138 -19.45 -2.94 -6.06
CA ASN A 138 -19.37 -3.55 -4.72
C ASN A 138 -19.27 -2.51 -3.59
N THR A 139 -19.14 -1.21 -3.89
CA THR A 139 -19.16 -0.15 -2.86
C THR A 139 -20.58 0.39 -2.63
N PRO A 140 -21.10 0.38 -1.39
CA PRO A 140 -22.41 0.96 -1.06
C PRO A 140 -22.52 2.44 -1.50
N THR A 141 -23.71 2.87 -1.92
CA THR A 141 -23.95 4.25 -2.39
C THR A 141 -23.63 5.28 -1.30
N GLY A 142 -23.02 6.40 -1.68
CA GLY A 142 -22.63 7.48 -0.76
C GLY A 142 -21.21 7.37 -0.21
N PHE A 143 -20.52 6.24 -0.45
CA PHE A 143 -19.13 6.06 -0.06
C PHE A 143 -18.14 6.34 -1.19
N GLN A 144 -17.00 6.90 -0.82
CA GLN A 144 -15.94 7.37 -1.70
C GLN A 144 -14.56 6.93 -1.23
N ILE A 145 -13.61 6.88 -2.15
CA ILE A 145 -12.22 6.57 -1.87
C ILE A 145 -11.33 7.77 -2.19
N LEU A 146 -10.30 8.00 -1.39
CA LEU A 146 -9.35 9.09 -1.58
C LEU A 146 -8.22 8.62 -2.51
N SER A 147 -7.91 9.39 -3.55
CA SER A 147 -6.86 9.04 -4.52
C SER A 147 -5.98 10.21 -4.89
N ASP A 148 -4.90 9.92 -5.61
CA ASP A 148 -4.13 10.95 -6.31
C ASP A 148 -4.87 11.55 -7.49
N THR A 149 -4.44 12.75 -7.85
CA THR A 149 -4.72 13.45 -9.11
C THR A 149 -4.34 12.63 -10.33
N VAL A 150 -3.42 11.68 -10.18
CA VAL A 150 -2.99 10.76 -11.23
C VAL A 150 -4.09 9.73 -11.55
N PHE A 151 -5.02 9.47 -10.62
CA PHE A 151 -6.16 8.60 -10.86
C PHE A 151 -7.28 9.34 -11.62
N PRO A 152 -7.57 8.97 -12.87
CA PRO A 152 -8.49 9.73 -13.73
C PRO A 152 -9.97 9.60 -13.31
N ARG A 153 -10.68 10.72 -13.33
CA ARG A 153 -12.11 10.85 -12.96
C ARG A 153 -13.01 11.08 -14.18
N LYS A 154 -12.82 10.28 -15.24
CA LYS A 154 -13.37 10.56 -16.59
C LYS A 154 -14.90 10.47 -16.70
N SER A 155 -15.59 9.78 -15.79
CA SER A 155 -17.06 9.66 -15.81
C SER A 155 -17.69 10.28 -14.57
N GLY A 156 -18.91 10.84 -14.71
CA GLY A 156 -19.67 11.39 -13.58
C GLY A 156 -19.93 10.37 -12.46
N ARG A 157 -20.05 9.08 -12.82
CA ARG A 157 -20.15 7.99 -11.85
C ARG A 157 -18.86 7.83 -11.03
N LEU A 158 -17.68 7.89 -11.66
CA LEU A 158 -16.41 7.83 -10.94
C LEU A 158 -16.13 9.09 -10.11
N GLN A 159 -16.59 10.26 -10.56
CA GLN A 159 -16.50 11.50 -9.77
C GLN A 159 -17.28 11.40 -8.45
N SER A 160 -18.36 10.62 -8.42
CA SER A 160 -19.12 10.36 -7.18
C SER A 160 -18.47 9.33 -6.25
N ARG A 161 -17.44 8.61 -6.70
CA ARG A 161 -16.77 7.51 -5.99
C ARG A 161 -15.33 7.79 -5.62
N ILE A 162 -14.66 8.72 -6.31
CA ILE A 162 -13.24 9.02 -6.12
C ILE A 162 -13.08 10.49 -5.79
N LEU A 163 -12.51 10.76 -4.61
CA LEU A 163 -12.17 12.09 -4.16
C LEU A 163 -10.66 12.32 -4.29
N ALA A 164 -10.29 13.25 -5.17
CA ALA A 164 -8.91 13.65 -5.43
C ALA A 164 -8.78 15.17 -5.31
N PRO A 165 -7.60 15.68 -4.89
CA PRO A 165 -7.41 17.12 -4.80
C PRO A 165 -7.47 17.77 -6.19
N ALA A 166 -7.80 19.06 -6.25
CA ALA A 166 -7.82 19.79 -7.52
C ALA A 166 -6.41 19.85 -8.13
N LYS A 167 -6.31 19.63 -9.44
CA LYS A 167 -5.04 19.67 -10.20
C LYS A 167 -4.75 21.08 -10.71
N ARG A 168 -3.47 21.39 -10.98
CA ARG A 168 -3.09 22.56 -11.78
C ARG A 168 -3.79 22.48 -13.14
N GLY A 169 -4.60 23.50 -13.46
CA GLY A 169 -5.36 23.59 -14.70
C GLY A 169 -6.86 23.30 -14.54
N ASP A 170 -7.31 22.82 -13.37
CA ASP A 170 -8.75 22.69 -13.10
C ASP A 170 -9.41 24.09 -13.02
N CYS A 171 -10.65 24.20 -13.51
CA CYS A 171 -11.43 25.43 -13.39
C CYS A 171 -11.67 25.74 -11.91
N LEU A 172 -11.03 26.81 -11.43
CA LEU A 172 -11.19 27.25 -10.06
C LEU A 172 -12.54 27.97 -9.89
N PRO A 173 -13.18 27.85 -8.72
CA PRO A 173 -14.40 28.59 -8.43
C PRO A 173 -14.18 30.11 -8.51
N LEU A 174 -15.11 30.82 -9.15
CA LEU A 174 -15.01 32.26 -9.38
C LEU A 174 -15.26 33.09 -8.12
N THR A 175 -16.00 32.55 -7.13
CA THR A 175 -16.32 33.29 -5.91
C THR A 175 -15.29 33.02 -4.79
N PRO A 176 -14.86 34.05 -4.03
CA PRO A 176 -13.87 33.88 -2.97
C PRO A 176 -14.27 32.83 -1.91
N GLN A 177 -15.56 32.74 -1.59
CA GLN A 177 -16.09 31.78 -0.61
C GLN A 177 -15.98 30.33 -1.09
N SER A 178 -16.35 30.07 -2.35
CA SER A 178 -16.26 28.72 -2.92
C SER A 178 -14.80 28.31 -3.15
N TYR A 179 -13.94 29.25 -3.53
CA TYR A 179 -12.50 29.04 -3.60
C TYR A 179 -11.90 28.70 -2.22
N ALA A 180 -12.25 29.44 -1.17
CA ALA A 180 -11.81 29.16 0.19
C ALA A 180 -12.25 27.76 0.66
N ARG A 181 -13.49 27.37 0.36
CA ARG A 181 -14.01 26.03 0.68
C ARG A 181 -13.28 24.92 -0.07
N LEU A 182 -13.02 25.11 -1.37
CA LEU A 182 -12.24 24.17 -2.17
C LEU A 182 -10.80 24.04 -1.65
N LYS A 183 -10.17 25.16 -1.28
CA LYS A 183 -8.83 25.18 -0.68
C LYS A 183 -8.77 24.40 0.62
N LEU A 184 -9.77 24.55 1.49
CA LEU A 184 -9.86 23.81 2.75
C LEU A 184 -10.08 22.31 2.52
N LEU A 185 -10.97 21.95 1.58
CA LEU A 185 -11.20 20.56 1.19
C LEU A 185 -9.93 19.91 0.65
N ASN A 186 -9.23 20.57 -0.28
CA ASN A 186 -7.96 20.07 -0.83
C ASN A 186 -6.92 19.86 0.27
N LYS A 187 -6.83 20.77 1.26
CA LYS A 187 -5.92 20.61 2.40
C LYS A 187 -6.26 19.36 3.22
N GLN A 188 -7.55 19.10 3.46
CA GLN A 188 -7.98 17.89 4.17
C GLN A 188 -7.71 16.62 3.35
N VAL A 189 -8.00 16.62 2.04
CA VAL A 189 -7.71 15.48 1.16
C VAL A 189 -6.22 15.14 1.16
N VAL A 190 -5.35 16.14 0.96
CA VAL A 190 -3.88 15.93 0.96
C VAL A 190 -3.40 15.42 2.32
N SER A 191 -3.91 15.98 3.42
CA SER A 191 -3.53 15.54 4.76
C SER A 191 -4.02 14.11 5.07
N ALA A 192 -5.25 13.76 4.69
CA ALA A 192 -5.81 12.44 4.92
C ALA A 192 -5.05 11.36 4.13
N ARG A 193 -4.62 11.69 2.91
CA ARG A 193 -3.87 10.79 2.04
C ARG A 193 -2.47 10.41 2.53
N GLN A 194 -1.89 11.13 3.49
CA GLN A 194 -0.66 10.69 4.16
C GLN A 194 -0.79 9.27 4.77
N ALA A 195 -2.01 8.85 5.09
CA ALA A 195 -2.34 7.48 5.48
C ALA A 195 -1.88 6.43 4.45
N ALA A 196 -2.04 6.72 3.16
CA ALA A 196 -1.60 5.83 2.08
C ALA A 196 -0.08 5.74 2.03
N GLU A 197 0.61 6.88 2.17
CA GLU A 197 2.07 6.93 2.23
C GLU A 197 2.61 6.14 3.44
N TRP A 198 1.97 6.21 4.61
CA TRP A 198 2.35 5.40 5.77
C TRP A 198 2.12 3.91 5.54
N GLY A 199 0.98 3.54 4.93
CA GLY A 199 0.71 2.16 4.52
C GLY A 199 1.78 1.63 3.56
N MET A 200 2.12 2.44 2.55
CA MET A 200 3.15 2.14 1.56
C MET A 200 4.54 1.99 2.18
N ASN A 201 4.93 2.94 3.03
CA ASN A 201 6.21 2.92 3.73
C ASN A 201 6.32 1.74 4.71
N SER A 202 5.22 1.37 5.38
CA SER A 202 5.17 0.19 6.25
C SER A 202 5.38 -1.10 5.45
N LEU A 203 4.73 -1.22 4.28
CA LEU A 203 4.90 -2.35 3.38
C LEU A 203 6.35 -2.46 2.87
N GLN A 204 6.87 -1.41 2.24
CA GLN A 204 8.23 -1.41 1.70
C GLN A 204 9.31 -1.50 2.79
N GLY A 205 9.06 -0.92 3.96
CA GLY A 205 9.97 -0.96 5.11
C GLY A 205 10.06 -2.36 5.73
N SER A 206 8.95 -3.10 5.75
CA SER A 206 8.89 -4.45 6.33
C SER A 206 9.46 -5.51 5.38
N PHE A 207 9.33 -5.32 4.06
CA PHE A 207 9.71 -6.32 3.06
C PHE A 207 10.84 -5.80 2.16
N ALA A 208 12.08 -5.99 2.61
CA ALA A 208 13.29 -5.56 1.88
C ALA A 208 13.37 -6.13 0.45
N ARG A 209 12.74 -7.28 0.16
CA ARG A 209 12.69 -7.85 -1.20
C ARG A 209 12.06 -6.91 -2.22
N LEU A 210 11.10 -6.06 -1.81
CA LEU A 210 10.46 -5.08 -2.70
C LEU A 210 11.41 -3.95 -3.15
N LYS A 211 12.50 -3.71 -2.41
CA LYS A 211 13.51 -2.70 -2.77
C LYS A 211 14.53 -3.21 -3.78
N LEU A 212 14.58 -4.52 -3.98
CA LEU A 212 15.50 -5.16 -4.92
C LEU A 212 14.77 -5.42 -6.24
N PRO A 213 15.45 -5.26 -7.39
CA PRO A 213 14.87 -5.59 -8.69
C PRO A 213 14.28 -7.00 -8.71
N LEU A 214 13.04 -7.09 -9.17
CA LEU A 214 12.34 -8.36 -9.41
C LEU A 214 12.71 -8.89 -10.81
N PRO A 215 12.71 -10.21 -11.05
CA PRO A 215 13.04 -10.77 -12.36
C PRO A 215 12.01 -10.35 -13.41
N ALA A 216 12.41 -9.79 -14.55
CA ALA A 216 11.48 -9.40 -15.63
C ALA A 216 10.82 -10.58 -16.32
N SER A 217 11.59 -11.65 -16.55
CA SER A 217 11.17 -12.79 -17.35
C SER A 217 10.17 -13.70 -16.62
N ASP A 218 10.17 -13.66 -15.28
CA ASP A 218 9.33 -14.53 -14.46
C ASP A 218 8.12 -13.77 -13.88
N HIS A 219 7.06 -13.68 -14.68
CA HIS A 219 5.82 -13.02 -14.26
C HIS A 219 5.15 -13.72 -13.07
N TRP A 220 5.15 -15.06 -13.05
CA TRP A 220 4.48 -15.85 -12.02
C TRP A 220 5.15 -15.69 -10.67
N PHE A 221 6.47 -15.79 -10.61
CA PHE A 221 7.22 -15.57 -9.39
C PHE A 221 6.98 -14.16 -8.81
N ARG A 222 6.95 -13.12 -9.65
CA ARG A 222 6.63 -11.78 -9.17
C ARG A 222 5.23 -11.71 -8.58
N ALA A 223 4.23 -12.28 -9.26
CA ALA A 223 2.86 -12.32 -8.76
C ALA A 223 2.79 -13.02 -7.38
N ASP A 224 3.48 -14.14 -7.22
CA ASP A 224 3.49 -14.89 -5.95
C ASP A 224 4.16 -14.08 -4.83
N VAL A 225 5.34 -13.50 -5.09
CA VAL A 225 6.04 -12.65 -4.11
C VAL A 225 5.17 -11.48 -3.67
N LEU A 226 4.51 -10.79 -4.61
CA LEU A 226 3.67 -9.64 -4.30
C LEU A 226 2.42 -10.03 -3.50
N GLN A 227 1.79 -11.15 -3.85
CA GLN A 227 0.66 -11.68 -3.07
C GLN A 227 1.08 -12.09 -1.66
N VAL A 228 2.21 -12.78 -1.50
CA VAL A 228 2.76 -13.16 -0.20
C VAL A 228 3.03 -11.92 0.65
N VAL A 229 3.68 -10.90 0.08
CA VAL A 229 3.97 -9.64 0.78
C VAL A 229 2.69 -8.94 1.24
N CYS A 230 1.69 -8.80 0.37
CA CYS A 230 0.42 -8.16 0.75
C CYS A 230 -0.29 -8.94 1.88
N ARG A 231 -0.28 -10.27 1.83
CA ARG A 231 -0.93 -11.13 2.84
C ARG A 231 -0.16 -11.19 4.17
N LEU A 232 1.16 -11.19 4.12
CA LEU A 232 1.99 -11.05 5.33
C LEU A 232 1.81 -9.67 5.98
N HIS A 233 1.62 -8.63 5.17
CA HIS A 233 1.27 -7.30 5.67
C HIS A 233 -0.08 -7.31 6.40
N GLN A 234 -1.11 -7.96 5.83
CA GLN A 234 -2.40 -8.16 6.53
C GLN A 234 -2.20 -8.81 7.90
N LEU A 235 -1.46 -9.92 7.95
CA LEU A 235 -1.16 -10.61 9.19
C LEU A 235 -0.40 -9.72 10.19
N ARG A 236 0.57 -8.95 9.71
CA ARG A 236 1.33 -8.01 10.54
C ARG A 236 0.41 -6.94 11.13
N CYS A 237 -0.47 -6.32 10.33
CA CYS A 237 -1.43 -5.34 10.81
C CYS A 237 -2.34 -5.95 11.89
N TRP A 238 -2.81 -7.18 11.69
CA TRP A 238 -3.72 -7.86 12.61
C TRP A 238 -3.05 -8.30 13.91
N MET A 239 -1.86 -8.91 13.83
CA MET A 239 -1.14 -9.45 14.99
C MET A 239 -0.44 -8.37 15.80
N VAL A 240 0.21 -7.42 15.14
CA VAL A 240 1.07 -6.45 15.81
C VAL A 240 0.24 -5.25 16.29
N LYS A 241 -0.91 -4.95 15.65
CA LYS A 241 -1.76 -3.76 15.92
C LYS A 241 -0.97 -2.44 15.97
N LEU A 242 0.24 -2.41 15.41
CA LEU A 242 1.10 -1.23 15.28
C LEU A 242 1.00 -0.75 13.84
N ASN A 243 -0.10 -0.07 13.52
CA ASN A 243 -0.21 0.65 12.26
C ASN A 243 -0.14 2.15 12.55
N GLN A 244 0.80 2.86 11.94
CA GLN A 244 0.93 4.30 12.12
C GLN A 244 -0.35 5.02 11.67
N THR A 245 -1.02 4.50 10.64
CA THR A 245 -2.33 4.95 10.21
C THR A 245 -3.35 4.77 11.33
N GLN A 246 -3.38 3.60 11.95
CA GLN A 246 -4.22 3.34 13.12
C GLN A 246 -3.86 4.30 14.27
N THR A 247 -2.60 4.48 14.64
CA THR A 247 -2.18 5.39 15.74
C THR A 247 -2.64 6.83 15.50
N VAL A 248 -2.56 7.31 14.27
CA VAL A 248 -2.90 8.70 13.89
C VAL A 248 -4.41 8.93 13.81
N TYR A 249 -5.20 7.90 13.55
CA TYR A 249 -6.66 7.93 13.70
C TYR A 249 -7.12 7.48 15.10
N ASN A 250 -6.27 6.81 15.88
CA ASN A 250 -6.55 6.28 17.22
C ASN A 250 -6.22 7.26 18.35
N SER A 251 -5.55 8.38 18.12
CA SER A 251 -5.53 9.48 19.10
C SER A 251 -6.93 10.05 19.41
N VAL A 252 -7.95 9.51 18.74
CA VAL A 252 -9.38 9.77 18.85
C VAL A 252 -10.15 8.56 19.43
N TRP A 253 -9.44 7.45 19.73
CA TRP A 253 -9.92 6.14 20.23
C TRP A 253 -9.39 5.80 21.64
N ASP A 254 -8.83 6.77 22.37
CA ASP A 254 -8.28 6.51 23.70
C ASP A 254 -9.40 6.26 24.72
N GLU A 255 -9.75 5.00 24.93
CA GLU A 255 -10.26 4.54 26.23
C GLU A 255 -9.90 3.10 26.63
N LEU A 256 -9.24 2.25 25.80
CA LEU A 256 -9.13 0.82 26.18
C LEU A 256 -7.84 0.00 25.93
N HIS A 257 -6.67 0.53 25.54
CA HIS A 257 -5.51 -0.37 25.25
C HIS A 257 -4.15 0.09 25.80
N VAL A 258 -3.93 -0.14 27.10
CA VAL A 258 -2.67 0.12 27.84
C VAL A 258 -1.54 -0.87 27.50
N VAL A 259 -1.80 -1.95 26.77
CA VAL A 259 -0.81 -3.03 26.54
C VAL A 259 0.22 -2.72 25.42
N SER A 260 -0.05 -1.78 24.50
CA SER A 260 0.83 -1.55 23.33
C SER A 260 2.07 -0.69 23.60
N ARG A 261 2.14 0.00 24.75
CA ARG A 261 3.23 0.94 25.08
C ARG A 261 4.55 0.26 25.46
N GLU A 262 4.53 -1.02 25.83
CA GLU A 262 5.70 -1.76 26.34
C GLU A 262 6.40 -2.61 25.25
N PHE A 263 5.72 -2.96 24.16
CA PHE A 263 6.29 -3.83 23.12
C PHE A 263 7.49 -3.24 22.34
N PRO A 264 7.54 -1.92 22.05
CA PRO A 264 8.73 -1.29 21.45
C PRO A 264 9.98 -1.40 22.33
N LYS A 265 9.81 -1.48 23.65
CA LYS A 265 10.92 -1.64 24.60
C LYS A 265 11.47 -3.07 24.60
N MET A 266 10.70 -4.07 24.17
CA MET A 266 11.13 -5.47 24.10
C MET A 266 11.86 -5.81 22.79
N LEU A 267 11.37 -5.33 21.63
CA LEU A 267 11.95 -5.71 20.33
C LEU A 267 13.18 -4.88 19.92
N PHE A 268 13.27 -3.62 20.36
CA PHE A 268 14.31 -2.67 19.93
C PHE A 268 15.34 -2.34 21.02
N LYS A 269 15.37 -3.07 22.14
CA LYS A 269 16.37 -2.85 23.21
C LYS A 269 17.81 -2.98 22.68
N ILE A 270 18.03 -3.82 21.67
CA ILE A 270 19.34 -4.04 21.02
C ILE A 270 19.68 -2.94 20.00
N LEU A 271 18.68 -2.31 19.36
CA LEU A 271 18.91 -1.25 18.36
C LEU A 271 19.10 0.13 18.98
N LYS A 272 18.52 0.41 20.15
CA LYS A 272 18.75 1.67 20.87
C LYS A 272 20.16 1.80 21.47
N ASN A 273 20.81 0.70 21.83
CA ASN A 273 22.16 0.75 22.39
C ASN A 273 23.26 0.97 21.33
N ASN A 274 22.97 0.82 20.05
CA ASN A 274 23.96 0.95 18.96
C ASN A 274 23.93 2.31 18.24
N VAL A 275 22.96 3.18 18.53
CA VAL A 275 22.88 4.53 17.91
C VAL A 275 23.63 5.59 18.73
N THR A 276 24.01 5.30 19.97
CA THR A 276 24.71 6.26 20.84
C THR A 276 26.24 6.20 20.76
N LEU A 277 26.81 5.29 19.95
CA LEU A 277 28.28 5.09 19.87
C LEU A 277 28.92 5.54 18.54
N ALA A 278 28.17 6.16 17.62
CA ALA A 278 28.69 6.64 16.33
C ALA A 278 28.76 8.17 16.19
N VAL A 279 28.68 8.92 17.31
CA VAL A 279 28.91 10.38 17.34
C VAL A 279 29.89 10.75 18.46
N VAL A 280 31.00 10.02 18.58
CA VAL A 280 32.25 10.57 19.14
C VAL A 280 33.37 9.81 18.44
N LEU A 281 34.04 10.48 17.51
CA LEU A 281 35.45 10.37 17.13
C LEU A 281 35.61 11.10 15.78
N ARG A 282 35.88 12.40 15.89
CA ARG A 282 36.87 13.04 15.02
C ARG A 282 38.25 12.52 15.43
#